data_AF-A0A5N6MNL1-F1
#
_entry.id   AF-A0A5N6MNL1-F1
#
_cell.length_a   1.000
_cell.length_b   1.000
_cell.length_c   1.000
_cell.angle_alpha   90.00
_cell.angle_beta   90.00
_cell.angle_gamma   90.00
#
_symmetry.space_group_name_H-M   'P 1'
#
loop_
_entity.id
_entity.type
_entity.pdbx_description
1 polymer ?
#
loop_
_entity_poly.entity_id
_entity_poly.type
_entity_poly.pdbx_seq_one_letter_code
_entity_poly.pdbx_strand_id
1 'polypeptide(L)'
;MAGVWVFKQNGVVQLVESPGSDSLQGSARRKVLVHVPTNEAVTSYYMLERILSSLGWERYYDDLDLLQFHKRSTVHLISLPKDFNKLKSMHMYDIVVKNRNMFEDMSGVWVFKQNGVVQLVESPKNDSFRGSVKCKVLIHVPTNEIVTSYYMLERILSSLGWERYYDDPNLLQFHKRSTVHFISLPKDFNKLKSMHMFDIVVKNRNIFEVKDM
;
A
#
# COMPACT_ATOMS: atom_id res chain seq x y z
N MET A 1 -9.51 -22.97 17.86
CA MET A 1 -8.68 -23.13 19.07
C MET A 1 -7.38 -22.37 18.83
N ALA A 2 -7.14 -21.28 19.56
CA ALA A 2 -5.93 -20.46 19.46
C ALA A 2 -5.24 -20.48 20.83
N GLY A 3 -4.00 -20.98 20.88
CA GLY A 3 -3.17 -21.03 22.08
C GLY A 3 -1.80 -20.43 21.77
N VAL A 4 -1.26 -19.67 22.71
CA VAL A 4 0.09 -19.11 22.63
C VAL A 4 1.06 -20.13 23.22
N TRP A 5 2.06 -20.51 22.43
CA TRP A 5 3.14 -21.39 22.86
C TRP A 5 4.25 -20.54 23.49
N VAL A 6 4.60 -20.84 24.76
CA VAL A 6 5.70 -20.16 25.44
C VAL A 6 6.81 -21.16 25.70
N PHE A 7 7.99 -20.91 25.12
CA PHE A 7 9.20 -21.65 25.42
C PHE A 7 9.83 -21.12 26.70
N LYS A 8 9.99 -21.98 27.70
CA LYS A 8 10.83 -21.69 28.88
C LYS A 8 12.19 -22.37 28.72
N GLN A 9 13.22 -21.78 29.32
CA GLN A 9 14.64 -22.17 29.17
C GLN A 9 14.99 -23.59 29.62
N ASN A 10 14.02 -24.32 30.19
CA ASN A 10 14.13 -25.71 30.63
C ASN A 10 13.46 -26.74 29.68
N GLY A 11 13.10 -26.34 28.45
CA GLY A 11 12.80 -27.26 27.36
C GLY A 11 11.45 -27.98 27.41
N VAL A 12 10.58 -27.67 28.38
CA VAL A 12 9.21 -28.20 28.43
C VAL A 12 8.23 -27.17 27.87
N VAL A 13 7.36 -27.63 26.98
CA VAL A 13 6.36 -26.81 26.30
C VAL A 13 5.04 -26.86 27.08
N GLN A 14 4.53 -25.70 27.50
CA GLN A 14 3.26 -25.59 28.22
C GLN A 14 2.26 -24.74 27.43
N LEU A 15 1.08 -25.30 27.15
CA LEU A 15 -0.04 -24.61 26.52
C LEU A 15 -0.76 -23.77 27.59
N VAL A 16 -0.76 -22.45 27.44
CA VAL A 16 -1.54 -21.55 28.30
C VAL A 16 -2.80 -21.12 27.56
N GLU A 17 -3.95 -21.55 28.07
CA GLU A 17 -5.26 -21.11 27.59
C GLU A 17 -5.48 -19.64 27.96
N SER A 18 -5.79 -18.83 26.95
CA SER A 18 -6.10 -17.41 27.16
C SER A 18 -7.56 -17.26 27.63
N PRO A 19 -7.85 -16.52 28.71
CA PRO A 19 -9.22 -16.34 29.17
C PRO A 19 -9.94 -15.34 28.27
N GLY A 20 -11.20 -15.66 27.93
CA GLY A 20 -12.21 -14.67 27.56
C GLY A 20 -12.30 -14.33 26.07
N SER A 21 -13.10 -15.12 25.35
CA SER A 21 -13.99 -14.59 24.32
C SER A 21 -14.86 -13.50 24.95
N ASP A 22 -14.94 -12.36 24.28
CA ASP A 22 -16.01 -11.33 24.31
C ASP A 22 -15.45 -9.92 24.48
N SER A 23 -14.98 -9.37 23.37
CA SER A 23 -14.92 -7.93 23.14
C SER A 23 -15.10 -7.66 21.66
N LEU A 24 -16.25 -7.07 21.33
CA LEU A 24 -16.61 -6.58 20.02
C LEU A 24 -15.55 -5.60 19.46
N GLN A 25 -15.42 -5.59 18.13
CA GLN A 25 -14.54 -4.76 17.28
C GLN A 25 -13.15 -5.34 16.98
N GLY A 26 -13.13 -6.26 16.01
CA GLY A 26 -12.22 -6.20 14.89
C GLY A 26 -10.72 -6.13 15.20
N SER A 27 -10.12 -7.28 15.50
CA SER A 27 -8.68 -7.49 15.27
C SER A 27 -8.42 -7.48 13.76
N ALA A 28 -8.46 -6.28 13.17
CA ALA A 28 -8.11 -6.06 11.77
C ALA A 28 -6.65 -6.48 11.60
N ARG A 29 -6.41 -7.49 10.74
CA ARG A 29 -5.06 -7.84 10.26
C ARG A 29 -4.42 -6.60 9.67
N ARG A 30 -3.65 -5.85 10.46
CA ARG A 30 -3.06 -4.59 10.03
C ARG A 30 -1.87 -4.94 9.13
N LYS A 31 -1.91 -4.45 7.90
CA LYS A 31 -0.77 -4.52 6.99
C LYS A 31 0.34 -3.62 7.50
N VAL A 32 1.57 -4.09 7.43
CA VAL A 32 2.76 -3.38 7.91
C VAL A 32 3.77 -3.33 6.79
N LEU A 33 4.33 -2.14 6.58
CA LEU A 33 5.43 -1.91 5.67
C LEU A 33 6.73 -2.37 6.36
N VAL A 34 7.45 -3.29 5.73
CA VAL A 34 8.70 -3.83 6.26
C VAL A 34 9.84 -3.46 5.34
N HIS A 35 10.96 -3.05 5.92
CA HIS A 35 12.19 -2.77 5.20
C HIS A 35 12.98 -4.08 5.06
N VAL A 36 13.08 -4.59 3.84
CA VAL A 36 13.60 -5.94 3.55
C VAL A 36 15.05 -6.11 4.03
N PRO A 37 15.99 -5.17 3.79
CA PRO A 37 17.38 -5.33 4.23
C PRO A 37 17.58 -5.47 5.75
N THR A 38 16.73 -4.83 6.57
CA THR A 38 16.83 -4.90 8.04
C THR A 38 15.81 -5.84 8.67
N ASN A 39 14.82 -6.28 7.89
CA ASN A 39 13.66 -7.03 8.36
C ASN A 39 12.89 -6.31 9.50
N GLU A 40 12.92 -4.98 9.50
CA GLU A 40 12.26 -4.16 10.52
C GLU A 40 10.95 -3.56 9.99
N ALA A 41 9.93 -3.56 10.83
CA ALA A 41 8.69 -2.84 10.58
C ALA A 41 8.92 -1.33 10.60
N VAL A 42 8.42 -0.64 9.58
CA VAL A 42 8.39 0.83 9.55
C VAL A 42 7.27 1.30 10.48
N THR A 43 7.66 1.93 11.59
CA THR A 43 6.71 2.35 12.64
C THR A 43 6.45 3.85 12.69
N SER A 44 7.19 4.66 11.91
CA SER A 44 7.03 6.11 11.86
C SER A 44 7.50 6.71 10.55
N TYR A 45 7.05 7.94 10.24
CA TYR A 45 7.56 8.68 9.09
C TYR A 45 9.02 9.10 9.23
N TYR A 46 9.53 9.31 10.44
CA TYR A 46 10.95 9.58 10.66
C TYR A 46 11.81 8.40 10.19
N MET A 47 11.42 7.18 10.55
CA MET A 47 12.10 5.97 10.10
C MET A 47 11.97 5.79 8.58
N LEU A 48 10.76 5.96 8.04
CA LEU A 48 10.51 5.83 6.60
C LEU A 48 11.33 6.84 5.79
N GLU A 49 11.37 8.10 6.21
CA GLU A 49 12.13 9.17 5.57
C GLU A 49 13.62 8.86 5.56
N ARG A 50 14.18 8.41 6.68
CA ARG A 50 15.60 8.02 6.74
C ARG A 50 15.95 6.92 5.73
N ILE A 51 15.10 5.91 5.59
CA ILE A 51 15.28 4.82 4.62
C ILE A 51 15.11 5.36 3.19
N LEU A 52 14.06 6.12 2.92
CA LEU A 52 13.83 6.68 1.59
C LEU A 52 14.98 7.62 1.17
N SER A 53 15.52 8.43 2.08
CA SER A 53 16.67 9.30 1.83
C SER A 53 17.92 8.50 1.49
N SER A 54 18.20 7.37 2.15
CA SER A 54 19.34 6.52 1.78
C SER A 54 19.16 5.87 0.39
N LEU A 55 17.92 5.73 -0.07
CA LEU A 55 17.57 5.27 -1.42
C LEU A 55 17.51 6.40 -2.46
N GLY A 56 17.88 7.63 -2.09
CA GLY A 56 17.93 8.81 -2.96
C GLY A 56 16.59 9.54 -3.15
N TRP A 57 15.63 9.36 -2.25
CA TRP A 57 14.40 10.15 -2.23
C TRP A 57 14.56 11.42 -1.41
N GLU A 58 13.89 12.47 -1.85
CA GLU A 58 13.92 13.79 -1.23
C GLU A 58 12.51 14.28 -0.95
N ARG A 59 12.35 15.11 0.09
CA ARG A 59 11.09 15.77 0.42
C ARG A 59 10.61 16.64 -0.73
N TYR A 60 9.32 16.53 -1.05
CA TYR A 60 8.65 17.34 -2.05
C TYR A 60 7.54 18.15 -1.36
N TYR A 61 7.54 19.47 -1.55
CA TYR A 61 6.74 20.42 -0.76
C TYR A 61 5.68 21.15 -1.61
N ASP A 62 4.99 20.42 -2.48
CA ASP A 62 4.00 21.01 -3.38
C ASP A 62 2.60 21.07 -2.75
N ASP A 63 2.16 19.97 -2.14
CA ASP A 63 0.87 19.91 -1.43
C ASP A 63 1.09 19.95 0.09
N LEU A 64 0.67 21.06 0.73
CA LEU A 64 0.79 21.24 2.17
C LEU A 64 -0.09 20.27 2.98
N ASP A 65 -1.05 19.56 2.39
CA ASP A 65 -1.87 18.58 3.11
C ASP A 65 -1.29 17.16 3.05
N LEU A 66 -0.27 16.96 2.20
CA LEU A 66 0.37 15.68 2.00
C LEU A 66 1.82 15.66 2.48
N LEU A 67 2.29 14.44 2.66
CA LEU A 67 3.67 14.12 2.95
C LEU A 67 4.26 13.44 1.71
N GLN A 68 5.00 14.20 0.89
CA GLN A 68 5.44 13.73 -0.41
C GLN A 68 6.96 13.55 -0.50
N PHE A 69 7.36 12.61 -1.33
CA PHE A 69 8.76 12.32 -1.66
C PHE A 69 8.92 12.16 -3.16
N HIS A 70 9.94 12.78 -3.73
CA HIS A 70 10.32 12.61 -5.13
C HIS A 70 11.71 11.98 -5.21
N LYS A 71 12.03 11.29 -6.31
CA LYS A 71 13.33 10.67 -6.51
C LYS A 71 13.98 11.21 -7.77
N ARG A 72 15.01 12.06 -7.65
CA ARG A 72 15.60 12.82 -8.78
C ARG A 72 16.03 11.96 -9.98
N SER A 73 16.46 10.73 -9.75
CA SER A 73 16.86 9.81 -10.83
C SER A 73 15.69 9.21 -11.61
N THR A 74 14.44 9.47 -11.19
CA THR A 74 13.22 8.93 -11.79
C THR A 74 12.10 9.98 -11.79
N VAL A 75 11.00 9.70 -12.47
CA VAL A 75 9.78 10.53 -12.41
C VAL A 75 8.84 10.08 -11.29
N HIS A 76 9.34 9.38 -10.26
CA HIS A 76 8.50 8.83 -9.22
C HIS A 76 8.20 9.84 -8.11
N LEU A 77 6.92 9.88 -7.69
CA LEU A 77 6.45 10.62 -6.53
C LEU A 77 5.64 9.70 -5.60
N ILE A 78 6.06 9.58 -4.35
CA ILE A 78 5.28 8.94 -3.27
C ILE A 78 4.47 10.04 -2.57
N SER A 79 3.18 9.80 -2.33
CA SER A 79 2.28 10.73 -1.64
C SER A 79 1.60 10.04 -0.48
N LEU A 80 1.86 10.51 0.74
CA LEU A 80 1.40 9.92 1.99
C LEU A 80 0.56 10.93 2.78
N PRO A 81 -0.35 10.50 3.66
CA PRO A 81 -1.01 11.40 4.59
C PRO A 81 -0.01 11.94 5.61
N LYS A 82 -0.17 13.17 6.09
CA LYS A 82 0.70 13.75 7.14
C LYS A 82 0.72 12.96 8.45
N ASP A 83 -0.42 12.37 8.81
CA ASP A 83 -0.54 11.53 9.99
C ASP A 83 -0.25 10.05 9.65
N PHE A 84 0.74 9.47 10.32
CA PHE A 84 1.16 8.08 10.11
C PHE A 84 0.04 7.08 10.42
N ASN A 85 -0.85 7.40 11.36
CA ASN A 85 -1.99 6.54 11.68
C ASN A 85 -3.00 6.44 10.52
N LYS A 86 -2.97 7.39 9.59
CA LYS A 86 -3.79 7.39 8.38
C LYS A 86 -3.11 6.64 7.22
N LEU A 87 -1.90 6.10 7.41
CA LEU A 87 -1.22 5.30 6.40
C LEU A 87 -2.00 4.00 6.13
N LYS A 88 -2.64 3.94 4.95
CA LYS A 88 -3.39 2.77 4.46
C LYS A 88 -2.56 1.92 3.51
N SER A 89 -2.99 0.68 3.25
CA SER A 89 -2.32 -0.27 2.35
C SER A 89 -2.05 0.25 0.94
N MET A 90 -2.89 1.13 0.39
CA MET A 90 -2.62 1.77 -0.91
C MET A 90 -1.33 2.58 -0.92
N HIS A 91 -1.01 3.26 0.18
CA HIS A 91 0.20 4.07 0.32
C HIS A 91 1.43 3.17 0.51
N MET A 92 1.30 2.11 1.32
CA MET A 92 2.35 1.10 1.51
C MET A 92 2.69 0.44 0.17
N TYR A 93 1.67 0.10 -0.63
CA TYR A 93 1.88 -0.45 -1.96
C TYR A 93 2.63 0.51 -2.89
N ASP A 94 2.26 1.80 -2.90
CA ASP A 94 2.94 2.79 -3.72
C ASP A 94 4.44 2.86 -3.39
N ILE A 95 4.78 2.81 -2.10
CA ILE A 95 6.16 2.73 -1.62
C ILE A 95 6.86 1.46 -2.14
N VAL A 96 6.23 0.29 -1.98
CA VAL A 96 6.79 -1.02 -2.40
C VAL A 96 7.04 -1.06 -3.91
N VAL A 97 6.08 -0.63 -4.72
CA VAL A 97 6.20 -0.67 -6.19
C VAL A 97 7.32 0.25 -6.68
N LYS A 98 7.49 1.42 -6.06
CA LYS A 98 8.52 2.40 -6.43
C LYS A 98 9.90 2.09 -5.85
N ASN A 99 9.99 1.14 -4.93
CA ASN A 99 11.22 0.72 -4.24
C ASN A 99 11.29 -0.80 -4.16
N ARG A 100 11.15 -1.46 -5.31
CA ARG A 100 11.16 -2.92 -5.38
C ARG A 100 12.36 -3.51 -4.67
N ASN A 101 12.14 -4.65 -4.01
CA ASN A 101 13.12 -5.38 -3.21
C ASN A 101 13.63 -4.66 -1.95
N MET A 102 13.30 -3.38 -1.74
CA MET A 102 13.67 -2.64 -0.52
C MET A 102 12.56 -2.66 0.53
N PHE A 103 11.31 -2.77 0.08
CA PHE A 103 10.16 -2.87 0.97
C PHE A 103 9.23 -4.02 0.56
N GLU A 104 8.53 -4.55 1.56
CA GLU A 104 7.42 -5.47 1.39
C GLU A 104 6.23 -5.07 2.26
N ASP A 105 5.01 -5.34 1.78
CA ASP A 105 3.77 -5.16 2.55
C ASP A 105 3.33 -6.51 3.09
N MET A 106 3.57 -6.76 4.38
CA MET A 106 3.24 -8.00 5.05
C MET A 106 1.86 -7.91 5.73
N SER A 107 0.97 -8.84 5.38
CA SER A 107 -0.32 -9.02 6.07
C SER A 107 -0.18 -9.98 7.25
N GLY A 108 -0.54 -9.54 8.46
CA GLY A 108 -0.47 -10.38 9.66
C GLY A 108 -1.08 -9.73 10.89
N VAL A 109 -1.11 -10.46 12.00
CA VAL A 109 -1.35 -9.89 13.33
C VAL A 109 0.00 -9.48 13.90
N TRP A 110 0.17 -8.18 14.10
CA TRP A 110 1.42 -7.59 14.59
C TRP A 110 1.22 -7.15 16.03
N VAL A 111 2.04 -7.68 16.93
CA VAL A 111 2.05 -7.27 18.34
C VAL A 111 3.08 -6.17 18.51
N PHE A 112 2.61 -4.99 18.90
CA PHE A 112 3.45 -3.86 19.27
C PHE A 112 3.75 -3.96 20.77
N LYS A 113 5.00 -4.26 21.13
CA LYS A 113 5.44 -4.21 22.53
C LYS A 113 5.86 -2.77 22.88
N GLN A 114 5.72 -2.38 24.15
CA GLN A 114 6.04 -1.02 24.65
C GLN A 114 7.51 -0.62 24.46
N ASN A 115 8.39 -1.56 24.12
CA ASN A 115 9.80 -1.33 23.78
C ASN A 115 10.05 -1.18 22.26
N GLY A 116 9.00 -1.00 21.45
CA GLY A 116 9.12 -0.75 20.01
C GLY A 116 9.39 -2.00 19.16
N VAL A 117 9.52 -3.18 19.77
CA VAL A 117 9.71 -4.44 19.05
C VAL A 117 8.39 -4.91 18.47
N VAL A 118 8.39 -5.14 17.17
CA VAL A 118 7.23 -5.60 16.41
C VAL A 118 7.41 -7.09 16.11
N GLN A 119 6.53 -7.94 16.66
CA GLN A 119 6.56 -9.38 16.45
C GLN A 119 5.38 -9.82 15.57
N LEU A 120 5.67 -10.46 14.44
CA LEU A 120 4.68 -11.11 13.61
C LEU A 120 4.22 -12.39 14.31
N VAL A 121 2.92 -12.47 14.63
CA VAL A 121 2.31 -13.74 15.03
C VAL A 121 1.82 -14.40 13.75
N GLU A 122 2.43 -15.52 13.37
CA GLU A 122 1.98 -16.34 12.24
C GLU A 122 0.54 -16.78 12.50
N SER A 123 -0.40 -16.11 11.83
CA SER A 123 -1.75 -16.61 11.69
C SER A 123 -1.76 -17.60 10.54
N PRO A 124 -2.46 -18.75 10.64
CA PRO A 124 -2.57 -19.68 9.53
C PRO A 124 -3.05 -18.91 8.30
N LYS A 125 -2.35 -19.12 7.18
CA LYS A 125 -2.62 -18.52 5.86
C LYS A 125 -4.08 -18.77 5.50
N ASN A 126 -4.94 -17.82 5.87
CA ASN A 126 -6.33 -17.84 5.49
C ASN A 126 -6.48 -16.77 4.42
N ASP A 127 -6.29 -17.20 3.17
CA ASP A 127 -6.72 -16.52 1.96
C ASP A 127 -8.26 -16.44 1.96
N SER A 128 -8.78 -15.60 2.83
CA SER A 128 -10.21 -15.36 2.94
C SER A 128 -10.43 -13.89 3.24
N PHE A 129 -10.31 -13.09 2.19
CA PHE A 129 -11.09 -11.86 2.04
C PHE A 129 -12.58 -12.24 2.09
N ARG A 130 -13.12 -12.44 3.28
CA ARG A 130 -14.55 -12.69 3.51
C ARG A 130 -15.15 -11.58 4.37
N GLY A 131 -14.79 -10.34 4.04
CA GLY A 131 -15.58 -9.16 4.38
C GLY A 131 -16.10 -8.61 3.05
N SER A 132 -17.41 -8.75 2.80
CA SER A 132 -18.19 -8.19 1.68
C SER A 132 -17.36 -7.74 0.48
N VAL A 133 -17.29 -8.56 -0.58
CA VAL A 133 -16.71 -8.17 -1.87
C VAL A 133 -17.61 -7.09 -2.49
N LYS A 134 -17.54 -5.88 -1.96
CA LYS A 134 -17.99 -4.71 -2.70
C LYS A 134 -17.03 -4.59 -3.87
N CYS A 135 -17.50 -4.95 -5.05
CA CYS A 135 -16.71 -4.81 -6.27
C CYS A 135 -16.47 -3.32 -6.46
N LYS A 136 -15.25 -2.86 -6.13
CA LYS A 136 -14.89 -1.47 -6.36
C LYS A 136 -14.67 -1.26 -7.85
N VAL A 137 -15.31 -0.25 -8.39
CA VAL A 137 -15.18 0.15 -9.79
C VAL A 137 -14.55 1.52 -9.89
N LEU A 138 -13.72 1.72 -10.91
CA LEU A 138 -13.17 3.03 -11.25
C LEU A 138 -14.15 3.72 -12.21
N ILE A 139 -14.58 4.92 -11.87
CA ILE A 139 -15.53 5.71 -12.66
C ILE A 139 -14.82 6.94 -13.20
N HIS A 140 -15.06 7.24 -14.47
CA HIS A 140 -14.69 8.51 -15.08
C HIS A 140 -15.76 9.55 -14.77
N VAL A 141 -15.43 10.50 -13.88
CA VAL A 141 -16.40 11.46 -13.31
C VAL A 141 -17.11 12.29 -14.39
N PRO A 142 -16.42 12.86 -15.41
CA PRO A 142 -17.07 13.66 -16.44
C PRO A 142 -18.15 12.93 -17.26
N THR A 143 -17.98 11.64 -17.54
CA THR A 143 -18.96 10.85 -18.32
C THR A 143 -19.84 9.95 -17.46
N ASN A 144 -19.52 9.81 -16.16
CA ASN A 144 -20.13 8.87 -15.24
C ASN A 144 -20.06 7.40 -15.73
N GLU A 145 -19.09 7.07 -16.58
CA GLU A 145 -18.90 5.71 -17.11
C GLU A 145 -17.93 4.92 -16.25
N ILE A 146 -18.20 3.62 -16.10
CA ILE A 146 -17.27 2.68 -15.48
C ILE A 146 -16.12 2.40 -16.45
N VAL A 147 -14.89 2.52 -15.96
CA VAL A 147 -13.69 2.12 -16.69
C VAL A 147 -13.62 0.60 -16.70
N THR A 148 -13.87 -0.01 -17.86
CA THR A 148 -13.96 -1.48 -18.03
C THR A 148 -12.73 -2.11 -18.68
N SER A 149 -11.77 -1.30 -19.17
CA SER A 149 -10.57 -1.80 -19.83
C SER A 149 -9.40 -0.82 -19.76
N TYR A 150 -8.18 -1.32 -19.97
CA TYR A 150 -7.00 -0.46 -20.10
C TYR A 150 -7.01 0.40 -21.35
N TYR A 151 -7.65 -0.03 -22.43
CA TYR A 151 -7.82 0.79 -23.63
C TYR A 151 -8.61 2.08 -23.31
N MET A 152 -9.72 1.93 -22.58
CA MET A 152 -10.52 3.07 -22.13
C MET A 152 -9.74 3.95 -21.16
N LEU A 153 -9.07 3.36 -20.16
CA LEU A 153 -8.27 4.09 -19.18
C LEU A 153 -7.14 4.88 -19.85
N GLU A 154 -6.40 4.26 -20.77
CA GLU A 154 -5.31 4.88 -21.51
C GLU A 154 -5.81 6.06 -22.33
N ARG A 155 -6.92 5.92 -23.06
CA ARG A 155 -7.51 7.03 -23.83
C ARG A 155 -7.82 8.24 -22.95
N ILE A 156 -8.41 8.01 -21.77
CA ILE A 156 -8.71 9.08 -20.81
C ILE A 156 -7.39 9.69 -20.29
N LEU A 157 -6.45 8.87 -19.81
CA LEU A 157 -5.17 9.36 -19.29
C LEU A 157 -4.37 10.14 -20.34
N SER A 158 -4.33 9.68 -21.59
CA SER A 158 -3.69 10.40 -22.70
C SER A 158 -4.34 11.76 -22.96
N SER A 159 -5.67 11.87 -22.87
CA SER A 159 -6.35 13.17 -22.97
C SER A 159 -5.98 14.15 -21.85
N LEU A 160 -5.51 13.64 -20.71
CA LEU A 160 -5.02 14.43 -19.56
C LEU A 160 -3.50 14.68 -19.62
N GLY A 161 -2.83 14.27 -20.70
CA GLY A 161 -1.39 14.45 -20.91
C GLY A 161 -0.49 13.37 -20.29
N TRP A 162 -1.04 12.19 -19.96
CA TRP A 162 -0.22 11.04 -19.55
C TRP A 162 0.29 10.25 -20.76
N GLU A 163 1.50 9.74 -20.63
CA GLU A 163 2.18 8.96 -21.66
C GLU A 163 2.61 7.59 -21.12
N ARG A 164 2.72 6.62 -22.02
CA ARG A 164 3.24 5.29 -21.72
C ARG A 164 4.69 5.36 -21.25
N TYR A 165 5.00 4.61 -20.20
CA TYR A 165 6.36 4.41 -19.71
C TYR A 165 6.72 2.92 -19.77
N TYR A 166 7.88 2.60 -20.35
CA TYR A 166 8.26 1.24 -20.74
C TYR A 166 9.50 0.75 -19.99
N ASP A 167 9.51 0.88 -18.67
CA ASP A 167 10.65 0.44 -17.85
C ASP A 167 10.53 -1.03 -17.42
N ASP A 168 9.34 -1.46 -16.97
CA ASP A 168 9.08 -2.86 -16.67
C ASP A 168 8.13 -3.51 -17.69
N PRO A 169 8.56 -4.54 -18.45
CA PRO A 169 7.72 -5.25 -19.41
C PRO A 169 6.53 -6.00 -18.78
N ASN A 170 6.54 -6.22 -17.47
CA ASN A 170 5.50 -6.92 -16.71
C ASN A 170 4.42 -5.98 -16.13
N LEU A 171 4.65 -4.66 -16.20
CA LEU A 171 3.69 -3.67 -15.73
C LEU A 171 3.17 -2.82 -16.86
N LEU A 172 2.07 -2.16 -16.55
CA LEU A 172 1.44 -1.16 -17.37
C LEU A 172 1.63 0.20 -16.69
N GLN A 173 2.59 0.98 -17.18
CA GLN A 173 3.04 2.20 -16.50
C GLN A 173 2.77 3.46 -17.32
N PHE A 174 2.52 4.56 -16.60
CA PHE A 174 2.29 5.87 -17.18
C PHE A 174 3.05 6.95 -16.41
N HIS A 175 3.58 7.93 -17.14
CA HIS A 175 4.17 9.13 -16.57
C HIS A 175 3.48 10.37 -17.17
N LYS A 176 3.58 11.51 -16.49
CA LYS A 176 3.04 12.77 -17.00
C LYS A 176 4.15 13.81 -17.09
N ARG A 177 4.63 14.13 -18.29
CA ARG A 177 5.83 14.97 -18.52
C ARG A 177 5.85 16.31 -17.77
N SER A 178 4.68 16.91 -17.57
CA SER A 178 4.54 18.18 -16.84
C SER A 178 4.65 18.04 -15.32
N THR A 179 4.75 16.83 -14.78
CA THR A 179 4.77 16.56 -13.33
C THR A 179 5.70 15.39 -12.99
N VAL A 180 5.97 15.19 -11.71
CA VAL A 180 6.67 14.00 -11.20
C VAL A 180 5.71 12.84 -10.90
N HIS A 181 4.52 12.84 -11.50
CA HIS A 181 3.53 11.79 -11.26
C HIS A 181 3.77 10.55 -12.12
N PHE A 182 3.58 9.40 -11.49
CA PHE A 182 3.81 8.09 -12.09
C PHE A 182 2.77 7.07 -11.59
N ILE A 183 2.11 6.37 -12.52
CA ILE A 183 1.11 5.32 -12.24
C ILE A 183 1.69 3.98 -12.68
N SER A 184 1.55 2.96 -11.84
CA SER A 184 1.95 1.58 -12.14
C SER A 184 0.80 0.60 -11.91
N LEU A 185 0.38 -0.08 -12.97
CA LEU A 185 -0.76 -1.00 -12.97
C LEU A 185 -0.30 -2.40 -13.41
N PRO A 186 -1.00 -3.48 -13.00
CA PRO A 186 -0.73 -4.81 -13.52
C PRO A 186 -1.04 -4.87 -15.02
N LYS A 187 -0.31 -5.68 -15.78
CA LYS A 187 -0.52 -5.80 -17.24
C LYS A 187 -1.89 -6.36 -17.63
N ASP A 188 -2.46 -7.21 -16.80
CA ASP A 188 -3.79 -7.79 -16.95
C ASP A 188 -4.83 -6.96 -16.17
N PHE A 189 -5.89 -6.49 -16.85
CA PHE A 189 -6.94 -5.66 -16.27
C PHE A 189 -7.72 -6.40 -15.18
N ASN A 190 -7.86 -7.73 -15.28
CA ASN A 190 -8.55 -8.53 -14.26
C ASN A 190 -7.78 -8.56 -12.93
N LYS A 191 -6.50 -8.17 -12.93
CA LYS A 191 -5.68 -8.04 -11.73
C LYS A 191 -5.73 -6.62 -11.14
N LEU A 192 -6.49 -5.70 -11.75
CA LEU A 192 -6.67 -4.34 -11.27
C LEU A 192 -7.46 -4.34 -9.95
N LYS A 193 -6.74 -4.22 -8.84
CA LYS A 193 -7.29 -4.08 -7.48
C LYS A 193 -7.58 -2.63 -7.12
N SER A 194 -8.42 -2.43 -6.10
CA SER A 194 -8.79 -1.12 -5.54
C SER A 194 -7.62 -0.19 -5.23
N MET A 195 -6.52 -0.73 -4.70
CA MET A 195 -5.28 0.01 -4.44
C MET A 195 -4.73 0.74 -5.69
N HIS A 196 -4.79 0.11 -6.86
CA HIS A 196 -4.36 0.73 -8.12
C HIS A 196 -5.35 1.81 -8.56
N MET A 197 -6.65 1.54 -8.41
CA MET A 197 -7.71 2.51 -8.72
C MET A 197 -7.56 3.78 -7.88
N PHE A 198 -7.26 3.63 -6.58
CA PHE A 198 -7.02 4.78 -5.71
C PHE A 198 -5.75 5.55 -6.07
N ASP A 199 -4.68 4.89 -6.51
CA ASP A 199 -3.48 5.59 -6.99
C ASP A 199 -3.77 6.47 -8.22
N ILE A 200 -4.59 5.96 -9.15
CA ILE A 200 -5.10 6.72 -10.29
C ILE A 200 -5.90 7.96 -9.82
N VAL A 201 -6.84 7.77 -8.88
CA VAL A 201 -7.67 8.85 -8.34
C VAL A 201 -6.83 9.93 -7.66
N VAL A 202 -5.85 9.53 -6.83
CA VAL A 202 -5.00 10.49 -6.11
C VAL A 202 -4.20 11.38 -7.07
N LYS A 203 -3.75 10.84 -8.21
CA LYS A 203 -2.96 11.59 -9.21
C LYS A 203 -3.80 12.32 -10.26
N ASN A 204 -5.10 12.08 -10.28
CA ASN A 204 -6.05 12.67 -11.23
C ASN A 204 -7.32 13.07 -10.48
N ARG A 205 -7.15 13.85 -9.40
CA ARG A 205 -8.25 14.30 -8.54
C ARG A 205 -9.36 14.92 -9.41
N ASN A 206 -10.61 14.68 -9.04
CA ASN A 206 -11.83 15.14 -9.72
C ASN A 206 -12.11 14.54 -11.12
N ILE A 207 -11.17 13.78 -11.71
CA ILE A 207 -11.41 13.10 -12.99
C ILE A 207 -11.88 11.66 -12.79
N PHE A 208 -11.38 11.01 -11.75
CA PHE A 208 -11.77 9.65 -11.41
C PHE A 208 -12.32 9.54 -9.99
N GLU A 209 -13.20 8.56 -9.79
CA GLU A 209 -13.74 8.18 -8.50
C GLU A 209 -13.75 6.65 -8.37
N VAL A 210 -13.57 6.14 -7.15
CA VAL A 210 -13.78 4.71 -6.86
C VAL A 210 -15.09 4.53 -6.11
N LYS A 211 -16.05 3.82 -6.69
CA LYS A 211 -17.34 3.50 -6.06
C LYS A 211 -17.47 2.01 -5.75
N ASP A 212 -18.30 1.71 -4.75
CA ASP A 212 -18.76 0.35 -4.50
C ASP A 212 -19.86 0.00 -5.50
N MET A 213 -19.82 -1.21 -6.07
CA MET A 213 -20.86 -1.82 -6.90
C MET A 213 -21.63 -2.89 -6.12
#